data_AF-A0A5B6UF10-F1
#
_entry.id   AF-A0A5B6UF10-F1
#
_cell.length_a   1.000
_cell.length_b   1.000
_cell.length_c   1.000
_cell.angle_alpha   90.00
_cell.angle_beta   90.00
_cell.angle_gamma   90.00
#
_symmetry.space_group_name_H-M   'P 1'
#
loop_
_entity.id
_entity.type
_entity.pdbx_description
1 polymer ?
#
loop_
_entity_poly.entity_id
_entity_poly.type
_entity_poly.pdbx_seq_one_letter_code
_entity_poly.pdbx_strand_id
1 'polypeptide(L)'
;MDSTVKCTIPLILLGLVVNAFSVTDYEHCENVVKKWATNSLKHGSKEDKHALKDLLFFLHVPRTGGRTYFHCFLKKLYSSSLECPRSYDKLRFDPSKEKCRLLVTHDDYSISSKLPRGRTSVVTILRNPIDRVFSTYEFSVEVAARFLVHPNLTSATQMAGRLRSKNKGVSTLDIWPWKYLVPWMREDLFARRDARKTRGTSDFTSGDPYNMEDIVMPLLKYINNPIAHEIVHNGATFQIAGLTNNSYLPESHEVRHCVDKYNNLGDYVLQVAKKRLDNMLYVGLTEDHRESATMFANVVGQQVISQLVNSNAIGKGANVNNSEQGTSFSDSELDQNTNSDEKGNETTSSDDNEVNQDNMTVEKLMDTYEVCISGLRKTQTRRRIASLKRISPANFTKEVS
;
A
#
# COMPACT_ATOMS: atom_id res chain seq x y z
N MET A 1 -5.78 8.13 65.82
CA MET A 1 -5.83 8.56 64.41
C MET A 1 -6.32 7.39 63.58
N ASP A 2 -7.47 7.58 62.95
CA ASP A 2 -8.27 6.57 62.29
C ASP A 2 -7.54 5.95 61.08
N SER A 3 -7.50 4.62 60.98
CA SER A 3 -6.77 3.87 59.94
C SER A 3 -7.26 4.22 58.51
N THR A 4 -8.50 4.70 58.41
CA THR A 4 -9.12 5.19 57.18
C THR A 4 -8.43 6.44 56.62
N VAL A 5 -7.98 7.35 57.49
CA VAL A 5 -7.31 8.62 57.11
C VAL A 5 -5.86 8.36 56.65
N LYS A 6 -5.22 7.31 57.14
CA LYS A 6 -3.86 6.92 56.73
C LYS A 6 -3.81 6.32 55.33
N CYS A 7 -4.91 5.79 54.80
CA CYS A 7 -4.98 5.21 53.46
C CYS A 7 -5.43 6.22 52.39
N THR A 8 -6.24 7.22 52.77
CA THR A 8 -6.73 8.27 51.85
C THR A 8 -5.64 9.26 51.44
N ILE A 9 -4.73 9.65 52.33
CA ILE A 9 -3.63 10.58 52.02
C ILE A 9 -2.67 10.03 50.93
N PRO A 10 -2.17 8.78 51.01
CA PRO A 10 -1.33 8.22 49.95
C PRO A 10 -2.09 8.01 48.63
N LEU A 11 -3.39 7.71 48.65
CA LEU A 11 -4.22 7.64 47.43
C LEU A 11 -4.39 9.01 46.76
N ILE A 12 -4.58 10.07 47.54
CA ILE A 12 -4.66 11.46 47.03
C ILE A 12 -3.30 11.89 46.46
N LEU A 13 -2.20 11.62 47.17
CA LEU A 13 -0.85 11.89 46.68
C LEU A 13 -0.54 11.11 45.40
N LEU A 14 -0.92 9.83 45.33
CA LEU A 14 -0.78 9.02 44.11
C LEU A 14 -1.60 9.60 42.96
N GLY A 15 -2.85 10.03 43.21
CA GLY A 15 -3.69 10.69 42.22
C GLY A 15 -3.11 12.01 41.71
N LEU A 16 -2.53 12.83 42.59
CA LEU A 16 -1.86 14.07 42.22
C LEU A 16 -0.59 13.83 41.40
N VAL A 17 0.21 12.83 41.77
CA VAL A 17 1.43 12.46 41.06
C VAL A 17 1.12 11.90 39.67
N VAL A 18 0.13 11.01 39.55
CA VAL A 18 -0.35 10.48 38.26
C VAL A 18 -0.88 11.60 37.37
N ASN A 19 -1.65 12.55 37.93
CA ASN A 19 -2.12 13.71 37.19
C ASN A 19 -0.95 14.61 36.73
N ALA A 20 0.02 14.91 37.60
CA ALA A 20 1.18 15.72 37.23
C ALA A 20 1.99 15.08 36.10
N PHE A 21 2.26 13.77 36.17
CA PHE A 21 2.92 13.04 35.08
C PHE A 21 2.12 13.08 33.78
N SER A 22 0.80 12.92 33.85
CA SER A 22 -0.06 12.99 32.65
C SER A 22 -0.08 14.38 32.00
N VAL A 23 -0.05 15.46 32.79
CA VAL A 23 0.00 16.84 32.28
C VAL A 23 1.35 17.10 31.61
N THR A 24 2.47 16.72 32.25
CA THR A 24 3.80 16.89 31.66
C THR A 24 3.99 16.07 30.38
N ASP A 25 3.37 14.90 30.31
CA ASP A 25 3.42 14.02 29.15
C ASP A 25 2.57 14.55 27.98
N TYR A 26 1.37 15.07 28.26
CA TYR A 26 0.57 15.74 27.24
C TYR A 26 1.28 16.98 26.69
N GLU A 27 1.84 17.84 27.55
CA GLU A 27 2.60 19.03 27.12
C GLU A 27 3.81 18.66 26.25
N HIS A 28 4.55 17.60 26.61
CA HIS A 28 5.61 17.05 25.77
C HIS A 28 5.09 16.65 24.39
N CYS A 29 4.04 15.83 24.36
CA CYS A 29 3.45 15.35 23.11
C CYS A 29 2.91 16.48 22.24
N GLU A 30 2.24 17.46 22.85
CA GLU A 30 1.73 18.62 22.15
C GLU A 30 2.88 19.43 21.51
N ASN A 31 3.96 19.66 22.26
CA ASN A 31 5.15 20.36 21.76
C ASN A 31 5.83 19.62 20.60
N VAL A 32 5.99 18.30 20.72
CA VAL A 32 6.56 17.44 19.66
C VAL A 32 5.73 17.55 18.38
N VAL A 33 4.41 17.35 18.48
CA VAL A 33 3.51 17.37 17.32
C VAL A 33 3.43 18.76 16.70
N LYS A 34 3.28 19.83 17.49
CA LYS A 34 3.24 21.22 16.99
C LYS A 34 4.53 21.61 16.28
N LYS A 35 5.69 21.25 16.85
CA LYS A 35 7.00 21.53 16.26
C LYS A 35 7.17 20.80 14.92
N TRP A 36 6.85 19.51 14.89
CA TRP A 36 6.87 18.71 13.67
C TRP A 36 5.94 19.27 12.58
N ALA A 37 4.71 19.63 12.95
CA ALA A 37 3.74 20.17 12.01
C ALA A 37 4.20 21.52 11.45
N THR A 38 4.68 22.42 12.31
CA THR A 38 5.22 23.73 11.91
C THR A 38 6.38 23.58 10.92
N ASN A 39 7.30 22.65 11.18
CA ASN A 39 8.42 22.37 10.28
C ASN A 39 7.96 21.77 8.95
N SER A 40 7.01 20.84 8.99
CA SER A 40 6.42 20.21 7.80
C SER A 40 5.71 21.21 6.90
N LEU A 41 5.04 22.22 7.48
CA LEU A 41 4.26 23.22 6.75
C LEU A 41 5.12 24.36 6.14
N LYS A 42 6.32 24.62 6.68
CA LYS A 42 7.24 25.66 6.18
C LYS A 42 7.80 25.35 4.78
N HIS A 43 7.88 24.08 4.40
CA HIS A 43 8.39 23.65 3.10
C HIS A 43 7.29 23.62 2.03
N GLY A 44 6.80 24.79 1.64
CA GLY A 44 5.96 24.97 0.45
C GLY A 44 6.72 25.77 -0.61
N SER A 45 7.16 25.12 -1.68
CA SER A 45 7.72 25.81 -2.85
C SER A 45 6.65 26.71 -3.49
N LYS A 46 7.01 27.93 -3.90
CA LYS A 46 6.17 28.82 -4.72
C LYS A 46 6.16 28.43 -6.21
N GLU A 47 6.89 27.38 -6.59
CA GLU A 47 6.92 26.91 -7.98
C GLU A 47 5.57 26.33 -8.41
N ASP A 48 5.34 26.31 -9.73
CA ASP A 48 4.15 25.70 -10.29
C ASP A 48 4.11 24.20 -9.95
N LYS A 49 3.25 23.87 -8.99
CA LYS A 49 3.00 22.51 -8.51
C LYS A 49 2.38 21.59 -9.56
N HIS A 50 1.82 22.16 -10.63
CA HIS A 50 1.20 21.40 -11.71
C HIS A 50 2.18 21.03 -12.83
N ALA A 51 3.43 21.52 -12.76
CA ALA A 51 4.48 21.14 -13.69
C ALA A 51 5.18 19.85 -13.22
N LEU A 52 5.19 18.84 -14.08
CA LEU A 52 5.93 17.61 -13.90
C LEU A 52 7.44 17.90 -13.82
N LYS A 53 8.07 17.41 -12.75
CA LYS A 53 9.52 17.43 -12.55
C LYS A 53 10.17 16.14 -13.04
N ASP A 54 11.49 16.09 -13.02
CA ASP A 54 12.28 14.98 -13.57
C ASP A 54 11.91 13.59 -13.04
N LEU A 55 11.66 13.50 -11.72
CA LEU A 55 11.27 12.28 -11.03
C LEU A 55 9.78 12.33 -10.67
N LEU A 56 9.00 11.37 -11.16
CA LEU A 56 7.65 11.11 -10.71
C LEU A 56 7.67 10.10 -9.57
N PHE A 57 7.24 10.53 -8.38
CA PHE A 57 7.02 9.67 -7.23
C PHE A 57 5.52 9.35 -7.08
N PHE A 58 5.14 8.11 -7.36
CA PHE A 58 3.82 7.61 -7.05
C PHE A 58 3.78 7.08 -5.61
N LEU A 59 3.22 7.88 -4.71
CA LEU A 59 2.93 7.48 -3.34
C LEU A 59 1.73 6.52 -3.35
N HIS A 60 2.00 5.21 -3.40
CA HIS A 60 0.97 4.20 -3.57
C HIS A 60 0.32 3.87 -2.23
N VAL A 61 -0.83 4.50 -1.96
CA VAL A 61 -1.66 4.15 -0.81
C VAL A 61 -2.29 2.76 -1.03
N PRO A 62 -2.11 1.80 -0.11
CA PRO A 62 -2.70 0.48 -0.27
C PRO A 62 -4.22 0.53 -0.38
N ARG A 63 -4.75 -0.29 -1.29
CA ARG A 63 -6.20 -0.51 -1.54
C ARG A 63 -6.96 0.70 -2.09
N THR A 64 -6.28 1.57 -2.83
CA THR A 64 -6.88 2.73 -3.53
C THR A 64 -6.81 2.60 -5.07
N GLY A 65 -6.75 1.37 -5.59
CA GLY A 65 -6.65 1.13 -7.03
C GLY A 65 -5.27 1.45 -7.65
N GLY A 66 -4.24 1.73 -6.85
CA GLY A 66 -2.93 2.11 -7.37
C GLY A 66 -2.22 1.05 -8.21
N ARG A 67 -2.52 -0.25 -8.03
CA ARG A 67 -2.04 -1.31 -8.95
C ARG A 67 -2.55 -1.07 -10.38
N THR A 68 -3.79 -0.61 -10.55
CA THR A 68 -4.35 -0.30 -11.87
C THR A 68 -3.60 0.87 -12.51
N TYR A 69 -3.38 1.96 -11.77
CA TYR A 69 -2.62 3.12 -12.26
C TYR A 69 -1.17 2.75 -12.62
N PHE A 70 -0.51 1.97 -11.77
CA PHE A 70 0.85 1.52 -12.05
C PHE A 70 0.94 0.69 -13.32
N HIS A 71 0.12 -0.37 -13.44
CA HIS A 71 0.21 -1.29 -14.56
C HIS A 71 -0.37 -0.74 -15.87
N CYS A 72 -1.48 0.00 -15.80
CA CYS A 72 -2.22 0.43 -16.99
C CYS A 72 -1.82 1.82 -17.49
N PHE A 73 -1.28 2.70 -16.64
CA PHE A 73 -0.72 3.98 -17.08
C PHE A 73 0.81 4.00 -16.98
N LEU A 74 1.36 3.88 -15.78
CA LEU A 74 2.77 4.20 -15.55
C LEU A 74 3.72 3.26 -16.31
N LYS A 75 3.41 1.96 -16.38
CA LYS A 75 4.19 1.01 -17.20
C LYS A 75 4.03 1.20 -18.72
N LYS A 76 3.03 1.96 -19.17
CA LYS A 76 2.87 2.35 -20.58
C LYS A 76 3.64 3.64 -20.87
N LEU A 77 3.72 4.53 -19.88
CA LEU A 77 4.42 5.81 -19.94
C LEU A 77 5.93 5.73 -19.72
N TYR A 78 6.39 4.85 -18.83
CA TYR A 78 7.80 4.71 -18.48
C TYR A 78 8.28 3.30 -18.84
N SER A 79 9.40 3.21 -19.56
CA SER A 79 10.07 1.94 -19.80
C SER A 79 10.70 1.40 -18.50
N SER A 80 10.99 0.10 -18.47
CA SER A 80 11.59 -0.55 -17.29
C SER A 80 12.94 0.05 -16.89
N SER A 81 13.71 0.59 -17.84
CA SER A 81 14.98 1.28 -17.57
C SER A 81 14.83 2.64 -16.89
N LEU A 82 13.63 3.24 -16.93
CA LEU A 82 13.30 4.47 -16.24
C LEU A 82 12.68 4.23 -14.85
N GLU A 83 12.29 3.00 -14.52
CA GLU A 83 11.82 2.62 -13.19
C GLU A 83 13.00 2.63 -12.20
N CYS A 84 12.83 3.28 -11.05
CA CYS A 84 13.81 3.21 -9.99
C CYS A 84 13.89 1.80 -9.40
N PRO A 85 15.05 1.39 -8.85
CA PRO A 85 15.18 0.09 -8.21
C PRO A 85 14.10 -0.12 -7.14
N ARG A 86 13.51 -1.31 -7.14
CA ARG A 86 12.39 -1.60 -6.23
C ARG A 86 12.86 -1.66 -4.79
N SER A 87 12.18 -0.92 -3.93
CA SER A 87 12.44 -0.86 -2.50
C SER A 87 11.13 -0.60 -1.77
N TYR A 88 10.50 -1.66 -1.27
CA TYR A 88 9.16 -1.58 -0.65
C TYR A 88 9.16 -1.74 0.87
N ASP A 89 10.32 -2.04 1.46
CA ASP A 89 10.52 -2.11 2.90
C ASP A 89 11.35 -0.93 3.41
N LYS A 90 12.50 -0.68 2.75
CA LYS A 90 13.40 0.45 2.96
C LYS A 90 14.02 0.82 1.62
N LEU A 91 14.31 2.09 1.37
CA LEU A 91 15.05 2.56 0.20
C LEU A 91 16.50 2.04 0.22
N ARG A 92 16.84 1.14 -0.71
CA ARG A 92 18.13 0.42 -0.82
C ARG A 92 19.06 0.98 -1.91
N PHE A 93 18.66 2.07 -2.55
CA PHE A 93 19.45 2.79 -3.53
C PHE A 93 19.48 4.27 -3.17
N ASP A 94 20.39 5.02 -3.78
CA ASP A 94 20.48 6.47 -3.64
C ASP A 94 19.73 7.15 -4.79
N PRO A 95 18.51 7.66 -4.57
CA PRO A 95 17.70 8.26 -5.64
C PRO A 95 18.33 9.52 -6.23
N SER A 96 19.33 10.10 -5.57
CA SER A 96 20.07 11.25 -6.10
C SER A 96 21.14 10.85 -7.12
N LYS A 97 21.55 9.57 -7.13
CA LYS A 97 22.59 9.03 -8.03
C LYS A 97 22.01 8.22 -9.18
N GLU A 98 20.85 7.62 -8.97
CA GLU A 98 20.18 6.84 -10.02
C GLU A 98 19.54 7.74 -11.08
N LYS A 99 19.67 7.38 -12.36
CA LYS A 99 19.08 8.11 -13.50
C LYS A 99 17.62 7.74 -13.77
N CYS A 100 16.94 7.13 -12.81
CA CYS A 100 15.54 6.73 -12.95
C CYS A 100 14.58 7.94 -12.87
N ARG A 101 13.39 7.79 -13.46
CA ARG A 101 12.38 8.85 -13.56
C ARG A 101 11.04 8.48 -12.94
N LEU A 102 10.86 7.24 -12.50
CA LEU A 102 9.65 6.76 -11.85
C LEU A 102 9.97 5.98 -10.58
N LEU A 103 9.50 6.48 -9.43
CA LEU A 103 9.50 5.75 -8.17
C LEU A 103 8.08 5.39 -7.77
N VAL A 104 7.83 4.11 -7.48
CA VAL A 104 6.54 3.63 -6.98
C VAL A 104 6.79 2.77 -5.74
N THR A 105 6.19 3.15 -4.62
CA THR A 105 6.35 2.41 -3.36
C THR A 105 5.15 2.60 -2.44
N HIS A 106 4.98 1.64 -1.53
CA HIS A 106 4.06 1.72 -0.40
C HIS A 106 4.69 2.36 0.85
N ASP A 107 5.92 2.86 0.75
CA ASP A 107 6.48 3.75 1.77
C ASP A 107 5.57 4.96 2.01
N ASP A 108 5.80 5.65 3.12
CA ASP A 108 5.14 6.91 3.40
C ASP A 108 5.93 8.11 2.89
N TYR A 109 5.31 9.29 2.97
CA TYR A 109 5.87 10.53 2.45
C TYR A 109 7.21 10.92 3.11
N SER A 110 7.61 10.33 4.24
CA SER A 110 8.92 10.62 4.82
C SER A 110 10.08 10.24 3.89
N ILE A 111 9.84 9.34 2.92
CA ILE A 111 10.81 9.00 1.87
C ILE A 111 11.20 10.21 1.02
N SER A 112 10.34 11.23 0.91
CA SER A 112 10.63 12.47 0.18
C SER A 112 11.87 13.19 0.70
N SER A 113 12.27 12.98 1.96
CA SER A 113 13.54 13.47 2.51
C SER A 113 14.79 12.91 1.82
N LYS A 114 14.65 11.75 1.16
CA LYS A 114 15.71 11.05 0.42
C LYS A 114 15.65 11.28 -1.09
N LEU A 115 14.63 12.00 -1.57
CA LEU A 115 14.45 12.28 -3.00
C LEU A 115 15.06 13.64 -3.37
N PRO A 116 15.50 13.84 -4.62
CA PRO A 116 16.04 15.13 -5.08
C PRO A 116 15.03 16.28 -4.92
N ARG A 117 15.27 17.15 -3.94
CA ARG A 117 14.41 18.32 -3.67
C ARG A 117 14.31 19.23 -4.89
N GLY A 118 13.09 19.69 -5.21
CA GLY A 118 12.81 20.54 -6.38
C GLY A 118 12.74 19.79 -7.73
N ARG A 119 13.11 18.51 -7.78
CA ARG A 119 13.09 17.67 -8.99
C ARG A 119 12.10 16.50 -8.91
N THR A 120 11.30 16.44 -7.86
CA THR A 120 10.32 15.37 -7.64
C THR A 120 8.89 15.90 -7.67
N SER A 121 8.06 15.34 -8.54
CA SER A 121 6.60 15.49 -8.51
C SER A 121 6.00 14.29 -7.78
N VAL A 122 5.03 14.52 -6.92
CA VAL A 122 4.33 13.44 -6.19
C VAL A 122 2.92 13.30 -6.71
N VAL A 123 2.46 12.07 -6.90
CA VAL A 123 1.07 11.74 -7.22
C VAL A 123 0.56 10.66 -6.28
N THR A 124 -0.75 10.62 -6.04
CA THR A 124 -1.38 9.55 -5.26
C THR A 124 -2.82 9.31 -5.70
N ILE A 125 -3.39 8.19 -5.25
CA ILE A 125 -4.82 7.88 -5.40
C ILE A 125 -5.37 7.58 -4.01
N LEU A 126 -6.50 8.17 -3.68
CA LEU A 126 -7.21 7.97 -2.41
C LEU A 126 -8.51 7.20 -2.61
N ARG A 127 -9.10 6.79 -1.50
CA ARG A 127 -10.34 6.05 -1.43
C ARG A 127 -11.10 6.49 -0.18
N ASN A 128 -12.41 6.40 -0.21
CA ASN A 128 -13.27 6.45 0.96
C ASN A 128 -12.66 5.60 2.09
N PRO A 129 -12.46 6.18 3.29
CA PRO A 129 -11.72 5.52 4.35
C PRO A 129 -12.38 4.22 4.80
N ILE A 130 -13.72 4.16 4.81
CA ILE A 130 -14.47 2.97 5.22
C ILE A 130 -14.27 1.86 4.19
N ASP A 131 -14.51 2.13 2.91
CA ASP A 131 -14.31 1.12 1.86
C ASP A 131 -12.86 0.65 1.76
N ARG A 132 -11.89 1.53 2.06
CA ARG A 132 -10.49 1.15 2.17
C ARG A 132 -10.25 0.15 3.30
N VAL A 133 -10.89 0.32 4.46
CA VAL A 133 -10.78 -0.63 5.60
C VAL A 133 -11.35 -1.99 5.21
N PHE A 134 -12.58 -2.04 4.66
CA PHE A 134 -13.18 -3.29 4.17
C PHE A 134 -12.27 -3.98 3.16
N SER A 135 -11.79 -3.22 2.16
CA SER A 135 -10.92 -3.78 1.13
C SER A 135 -9.56 -4.25 1.66
N THR A 136 -9.08 -3.65 2.75
CA THR A 136 -7.84 -4.07 3.43
C THR A 136 -8.05 -5.36 4.20
N TYR A 137 -9.16 -5.48 4.92
CA TYR A 137 -9.57 -6.72 5.59
C TYR A 137 -9.72 -7.86 4.59
N GLU A 138 -10.54 -7.67 3.55
CA GLU A 138 -10.79 -8.67 2.50
C GLU A 138 -9.49 -9.14 1.85
N PHE A 139 -8.60 -8.20 1.48
CA PHE A 139 -7.34 -8.53 0.85
C PHE A 139 -6.40 -9.30 1.80
N SER A 140 -6.35 -8.92 3.07
CA SER A 140 -5.52 -9.61 4.07
C SER A 140 -5.96 -11.06 4.24
N VAL A 141 -7.27 -11.29 4.31
CA VAL A 141 -7.88 -12.63 4.37
C VAL A 141 -7.63 -13.40 3.06
N GLU A 142 -7.88 -12.78 1.90
CA GLU A 142 -7.71 -13.42 0.58
C GLU A 142 -6.27 -13.92 0.39
N VAL A 143 -5.28 -13.06 0.64
CA VAL A 143 -3.87 -13.42 0.46
C VAL A 143 -3.45 -14.47 1.48
N ALA A 144 -3.90 -14.36 2.74
CA ALA A 144 -3.63 -15.35 3.76
C ALA A 144 -4.21 -16.74 3.43
N ALA A 145 -5.42 -16.78 2.85
CA ALA A 145 -6.10 -18.03 2.48
C ALA A 145 -5.33 -18.85 1.42
N ARG A 146 -4.51 -18.20 0.58
CA ARG A 146 -3.66 -18.90 -0.41
C ARG A 146 -2.70 -19.89 0.24
N PHE A 147 -2.25 -19.61 1.47
CA PHE A 147 -1.34 -20.48 2.20
C PHE A 147 -2.00 -21.72 2.80
N LEU A 148 -3.34 -21.79 2.85
CA LEU A 148 -4.05 -22.95 3.40
C LEU A 148 -3.93 -24.21 2.53
N VAL A 149 -3.33 -24.11 1.34
CA VAL A 149 -2.87 -25.27 0.56
C VAL A 149 -1.83 -26.11 1.32
N HIS A 150 -1.09 -25.49 2.25
CA HIS A 150 -0.09 -26.19 3.04
C HIS A 150 -0.72 -26.91 4.24
N PRO A 151 -0.14 -28.05 4.65
CA PRO A 151 -0.71 -28.88 5.72
C PRO A 151 -0.73 -28.18 7.08
N ASN A 152 0.25 -27.30 7.36
CA ASN A 152 0.35 -26.55 8.61
C ASN A 152 1.11 -25.23 8.41
N LEU A 153 1.04 -24.36 9.43
CA LEU A 153 1.65 -23.04 9.42
C LEU A 153 3.18 -23.09 9.23
N THR A 154 3.84 -24.06 9.84
CA THR A 154 5.30 -24.25 9.72
C THR A 154 5.70 -24.50 8.27
N SER A 155 5.01 -25.42 7.59
CA SER A 155 5.23 -25.73 6.17
C SER A 155 5.00 -24.50 5.29
N ALA A 156 3.92 -23.76 5.52
CA ALA A 156 3.62 -22.53 4.79
C ALA A 156 4.72 -21.47 4.97
N THR A 157 5.21 -21.30 6.20
CA THR A 157 6.23 -20.29 6.52
C THR A 157 7.59 -20.65 5.93
N GLN A 158 7.98 -21.91 5.99
CA GLN A 158 9.22 -22.41 5.37
C GLN A 158 9.19 -22.25 3.85
N MET A 159 8.08 -22.60 3.20
CA MET A 159 7.92 -22.47 1.75
C MET A 159 7.93 -21.00 1.32
N ALA A 160 7.24 -20.12 2.05
CA ALA A 160 7.28 -18.68 1.79
C ALA A 160 8.70 -18.10 1.89
N GLY A 161 9.46 -18.50 2.92
CA GLY A 161 10.86 -18.08 3.09
C GLY A 161 11.77 -18.60 1.97
N ARG A 162 11.59 -19.85 1.54
CA ARG A 162 12.35 -20.43 0.42
C ARG A 162 12.07 -19.71 -0.89
N LEU A 163 10.80 -19.45 -1.22
CA LEU A 163 10.43 -18.71 -2.43
C LEU A 163 11.00 -17.29 -2.41
N ARG A 164 10.92 -16.60 -1.26
CA ARG A 164 11.52 -15.28 -1.07
C ARG A 164 13.03 -15.27 -1.31
N SER A 165 13.73 -16.34 -0.92
CA SER A 165 15.19 -16.42 -1.12
C SER A 165 15.60 -16.72 -2.57
N LYS A 166 14.73 -17.40 -3.34
CA LYS A 166 15.00 -17.78 -4.74
C LYS A 166 14.61 -16.71 -5.74
N ASN A 167 13.54 -15.97 -5.47
CA ASN A 167 13.03 -14.99 -6.41
C ASN A 167 13.70 -13.63 -6.15
N LYS A 168 14.25 -13.03 -7.21
CA LYS A 168 14.69 -11.62 -7.18
C LYS A 168 13.50 -10.65 -7.16
N GLY A 169 12.27 -11.16 -7.26
CA GLY A 169 11.03 -10.40 -7.21
C GLY A 169 10.64 -9.98 -5.79
N VAL A 170 9.75 -8.99 -5.69
CA VAL A 170 9.25 -8.51 -4.40
C VAL A 170 7.95 -9.23 -4.06
N SER A 171 7.94 -9.93 -2.92
CA SER A 171 6.74 -10.62 -2.42
C SER A 171 5.78 -9.65 -1.75
N THR A 172 4.48 -9.93 -1.79
CA THR A 172 3.48 -9.22 -0.96
C THR A 172 3.85 -9.27 0.53
N LEU A 173 4.54 -10.33 0.98
CA LEU A 173 4.99 -10.47 2.37
C LEU A 173 6.14 -9.53 2.77
N ASP A 174 6.70 -8.78 1.82
CA ASP A 174 7.85 -7.89 2.05
C ASP A 174 7.46 -6.41 2.03
N ILE A 175 6.21 -6.12 1.70
CA ILE A 175 5.72 -4.79 1.36
C ILE A 175 4.84 -4.29 2.52
N TRP A 176 5.03 -3.05 2.95
CA TRP A 176 4.08 -2.42 3.88
C TRP A 176 2.71 -2.20 3.21
N PRO A 177 1.56 -2.43 3.86
CA PRO A 177 1.34 -2.95 5.21
C PRO A 177 1.27 -4.49 5.27
N TRP A 178 1.30 -5.15 4.11
CA TRP A 178 1.02 -6.58 3.95
C TRP A 178 2.01 -7.48 4.67
N LYS A 179 3.27 -7.05 4.84
CA LYS A 179 4.28 -7.74 5.65
C LYS A 179 3.86 -7.98 7.11
N TYR A 180 2.90 -7.21 7.61
CA TYR A 180 2.32 -7.40 8.95
C TYR A 180 0.95 -8.08 8.87
N LEU A 181 0.06 -7.59 8.00
CA LEU A 181 -1.33 -8.03 7.97
C LEU A 181 -1.50 -9.45 7.44
N VAL A 182 -0.71 -9.85 6.44
CA VAL A 182 -0.84 -11.18 5.81
C VAL A 182 -0.34 -12.29 6.74
N PRO A 183 0.86 -12.19 7.38
CA PRO A 183 1.26 -13.18 8.37
C PRO A 183 0.28 -13.32 9.53
N TRP A 184 -0.22 -12.19 10.05
CA TRP A 184 -1.20 -12.18 11.13
C TRP A 184 -2.51 -12.89 10.73
N MET A 185 -3.08 -12.58 9.56
CA MET A 185 -4.27 -13.29 9.07
C MET A 185 -4.01 -14.75 8.75
N ARG A 186 -2.81 -15.09 8.25
CA ARG A 186 -2.43 -16.47 7.98
C ARG A 186 -2.46 -17.29 9.25
N GLU A 187 -1.86 -16.81 10.34
CA GLU A 187 -1.88 -17.49 11.64
C GLU A 187 -3.31 -17.73 12.14
N ASP A 188 -4.16 -16.71 12.09
CA ASP A 188 -5.58 -16.81 12.48
C ASP A 188 -6.34 -17.87 11.64
N LEU A 189 -6.17 -17.87 10.31
CA LEU A 189 -6.82 -18.83 9.43
C LEU A 189 -6.38 -20.28 9.66
N PHE A 190 -5.09 -20.50 9.92
CA PHE A 190 -4.57 -21.83 10.26
C PHE A 190 -5.15 -22.30 11.60
N ALA A 191 -5.15 -21.46 12.62
CA ALA A 191 -5.72 -21.79 13.93
C ALA A 191 -7.19 -22.17 13.84
N ARG A 192 -8.00 -21.40 13.10
CA ARG A 192 -9.42 -21.71 12.89
C ARG A 192 -9.62 -23.02 12.13
N ARG A 193 -8.88 -23.22 11.03
CA ARG A 193 -8.95 -24.47 10.26
C ARG A 193 -8.62 -25.69 11.12
N ASP A 194 -7.58 -25.60 11.93
CA ASP A 194 -7.12 -26.72 12.75
C ASP A 194 -8.11 -26.99 13.90
N ALA A 195 -8.68 -25.95 14.51
CA ALA A 195 -9.76 -26.08 15.49
C ALA A 195 -11.01 -26.75 14.89
N ARG A 196 -11.40 -26.40 13.65
CA ARG A 196 -12.52 -27.05 12.94
C ARG A 196 -12.25 -28.53 12.71
N LYS A 197 -11.03 -28.89 12.28
CA LYS A 197 -10.63 -30.29 12.11
C LYS A 197 -10.74 -31.09 13.41
N THR A 198 -10.37 -30.49 14.55
CA THR A 198 -10.46 -31.14 15.87
C THR A 198 -11.91 -31.32 16.34
N ARG A 199 -12.79 -30.34 16.08
CA ARG A 199 -14.19 -30.38 16.53
C ARG A 199 -15.07 -31.33 15.70
N GLY A 200 -14.68 -31.65 14.47
CA GLY A 200 -15.45 -32.54 13.58
C GLY A 200 -16.78 -31.95 13.10
N THR A 201 -17.05 -30.67 13.36
CA THR A 201 -18.29 -29.96 13.00
C THR A 201 -18.16 -29.25 11.65
N SER A 202 -19.12 -29.48 10.76
CA SER A 202 -19.25 -28.83 9.45
C SER A 202 -20.45 -27.88 9.35
N ASP A 203 -21.25 -27.73 10.41
CA ASP A 203 -22.44 -26.89 10.38
C ASP A 203 -22.08 -25.42 10.58
N PHE A 204 -22.32 -24.63 9.54
CA PHE A 204 -22.13 -23.18 9.54
C PHE A 204 -23.51 -22.50 9.51
N THR A 205 -23.80 -21.70 10.53
CA THR A 205 -25.10 -21.02 10.67
C THR A 205 -25.04 -19.52 10.40
N SER A 206 -23.87 -18.94 10.12
CA SER A 206 -23.74 -17.50 9.85
C SER A 206 -23.86 -17.18 8.37
N GLY A 207 -24.86 -16.37 8.01
CA GLY A 207 -25.03 -15.80 6.67
C GLY A 207 -24.26 -14.50 6.44
N ASP A 208 -23.64 -13.92 7.48
CA ASP A 208 -22.86 -12.69 7.37
C ASP A 208 -21.39 -13.02 7.03
N PRO A 209 -20.90 -12.67 5.83
CA PRO A 209 -19.52 -12.95 5.43
C PRO A 209 -18.47 -12.22 6.28
N TYR A 210 -18.85 -11.16 6.99
CA TYR A 210 -17.97 -10.41 7.89
C TYR A 210 -18.04 -10.90 9.35
N ASN A 211 -18.88 -11.89 9.65
CA ASN A 211 -19.03 -12.48 10.98
C ASN A 211 -19.12 -14.00 10.91
N MET A 212 -18.07 -14.64 10.38
CA MET A 212 -17.94 -16.10 10.32
C MET A 212 -16.84 -16.58 11.26
N GLU A 213 -17.07 -16.50 12.57
CA GLU A 213 -16.04 -16.75 13.58
C GLU A 213 -15.34 -18.10 13.39
N ASP A 214 -16.04 -19.20 13.11
CA ASP A 214 -15.34 -20.47 12.95
C ASP A 214 -14.48 -20.52 11.68
N ILE A 215 -14.65 -19.63 10.70
CA ILE A 215 -13.98 -19.66 9.38
C ILE A 215 -12.87 -18.61 9.25
N VAL A 216 -13.22 -17.34 9.48
CA VAL A 216 -12.34 -16.17 9.37
C VAL A 216 -12.47 -15.28 10.60
N MET A 217 -11.46 -14.45 10.89
CA MET A 217 -11.60 -13.40 11.90
C MET A 217 -12.79 -12.48 11.60
N PRO A 218 -13.78 -12.35 12.50
CA PRO A 218 -14.86 -11.39 12.31
C PRO A 218 -14.33 -9.97 12.13
N LEU A 219 -14.95 -9.17 11.26
CA LEU A 219 -14.50 -7.82 10.94
C LEU A 219 -14.42 -6.94 12.21
N LEU A 220 -15.39 -7.05 13.12
CA LEU A 220 -15.37 -6.32 14.38
C LEU A 220 -14.16 -6.68 15.26
N LYS A 221 -13.75 -7.96 15.25
CA LYS A 221 -12.54 -8.42 15.93
C LYS A 221 -11.28 -7.90 15.24
N TYR A 222 -11.27 -7.84 13.91
CA TYR A 222 -10.16 -7.31 13.12
C TYR A 222 -9.96 -5.81 13.39
N ILE A 223 -11.00 -4.98 13.26
CA ILE A 223 -10.85 -3.51 13.36
C ILE A 223 -10.46 -3.06 14.77
N ASN A 224 -10.84 -3.81 15.81
CA ASN A 224 -10.51 -3.51 17.20
C ASN A 224 -9.16 -4.12 17.64
N ASN A 225 -8.47 -4.84 16.75
CA ASN A 225 -7.18 -5.42 17.07
C ASN A 225 -6.07 -4.35 17.06
N PRO A 226 -5.10 -4.37 18.01
CA PRO A 226 -3.99 -3.43 18.03
C PRO A 226 -3.22 -3.31 16.70
N ILE A 227 -3.03 -4.42 15.97
CA ILE A 227 -2.35 -4.41 14.67
C ILE A 227 -3.15 -3.59 13.64
N ALA A 228 -4.48 -3.70 13.64
CA ALA A 228 -5.33 -2.91 12.77
C ALA A 228 -5.34 -1.43 13.19
N HIS A 229 -5.40 -1.13 14.48
CA HIS A 229 -5.30 0.25 14.99
C HIS A 229 -3.98 0.93 14.59
N GLU A 230 -2.86 0.20 14.66
CA GLU A 230 -1.55 0.73 14.30
C GLU A 230 -1.42 0.98 12.79
N ILE A 231 -1.90 0.05 11.97
CA ILE A 231 -1.56 -0.04 10.53
C ILE A 231 -2.70 0.43 9.62
N VAL A 232 -3.95 0.10 9.94
CA VAL A 232 -5.10 0.25 9.05
C VAL A 232 -5.85 1.54 9.34
N HIS A 233 -6.14 1.81 10.61
CA HIS A 233 -6.83 3.03 11.04
C HIS A 233 -6.02 4.26 10.65
N ASN A 234 -6.67 5.21 9.98
CA ASN A 234 -6.03 6.43 9.45
C ASN A 234 -4.77 6.17 8.59
N GLY A 235 -4.55 4.95 8.11
CA GLY A 235 -3.28 4.57 7.46
C GLY A 235 -2.98 5.40 6.20
N ALA A 236 -4.00 5.83 5.44
CA ALA A 236 -3.81 6.74 4.31
C ALA A 236 -3.31 8.12 4.78
N THR A 237 -3.93 8.69 5.81
CA THR A 237 -3.53 9.97 6.42
C THR A 237 -2.10 9.89 6.94
N PHE A 238 -1.74 8.84 7.68
CA PHE A 238 -0.37 8.67 8.18
C PHE A 238 0.64 8.43 7.07
N GLN A 239 0.27 7.73 6.01
CA GLN A 239 1.15 7.53 4.86
C GLN A 239 1.43 8.84 4.12
N ILE A 240 0.43 9.69 3.94
CA ILE A 240 0.60 11.03 3.35
C ILE A 240 1.38 11.95 4.30
N ALA A 241 1.12 11.86 5.60
CA ALA A 241 1.82 12.62 6.63
C ALA A 241 3.24 12.11 6.92
N GLY A 242 3.65 10.94 6.40
CA GLY A 242 4.99 10.41 6.65
C GLY A 242 5.19 9.99 8.10
N LEU A 243 4.15 9.38 8.70
CA LEU A 243 4.04 8.99 10.10
C LEU A 243 3.65 7.51 10.27
N THR A 244 3.77 6.69 9.24
CA THR A 244 3.48 5.25 9.40
C THR A 244 4.55 4.60 10.28
N ASN A 245 4.30 3.38 10.76
CA ASN A 245 5.33 2.58 11.41
C ASN A 245 6.49 2.17 10.45
N ASN A 246 6.39 2.50 9.15
CA ASN A 246 7.47 2.36 8.16
C ASN A 246 8.17 3.69 7.81
N SER A 247 7.96 4.75 8.60
CA SER A 247 8.61 6.06 8.40
C SER A 247 10.14 5.96 8.42
N TYR A 248 10.79 6.81 7.64
CA TYR A 248 12.27 6.90 7.58
C TYR A 248 12.87 7.90 8.56
N LEU A 249 12.05 8.80 9.12
CA LEU A 249 12.50 9.83 10.05
C LEU A 249 12.25 9.34 11.49
N PRO A 250 13.27 9.31 12.37
CA PRO A 250 13.10 8.89 13.75
C PRO A 250 12.02 9.69 14.50
N GLU A 251 11.95 11.00 14.27
CA GLU A 251 10.95 11.89 14.87
C GLU A 251 9.51 11.51 14.52
N SER A 252 9.28 10.89 13.35
CA SER A 252 7.95 10.47 12.92
C SER A 252 7.35 9.44 13.89
N HIS A 253 8.17 8.57 14.48
CA HIS A 253 7.70 7.54 15.41
C HIS A 253 7.24 8.14 16.74
N GLU A 254 7.93 9.16 17.24
CA GLU A 254 7.53 9.88 18.46
C GLU A 254 6.24 10.68 18.23
N VAL A 255 6.16 11.41 17.11
CA VAL A 255 4.92 12.12 16.70
C VAL A 255 3.76 11.14 16.59
N ARG A 256 3.97 9.98 15.95
CA ARG A 256 2.94 8.93 15.80
C ARG A 256 2.46 8.45 17.16
N HIS A 257 3.38 8.13 18.07
CA HIS A 257 3.06 7.71 19.44
C HIS A 257 2.20 8.74 20.18
N CYS A 258 2.57 10.02 20.11
CA CYS A 258 1.83 11.09 20.74
C CYS A 258 0.40 11.26 20.19
N VAL A 259 0.23 11.11 18.87
CA VAL A 259 -1.10 11.21 18.23
C VAL A 259 -1.97 9.99 18.53
N ASP A 260 -1.38 8.79 18.64
CA ASP A 260 -2.09 7.59 19.08
C ASP A 260 -2.56 7.70 20.54
N LYS A 261 -1.76 8.36 21.39
CA LYS A 261 -2.09 8.58 22.80
C LYS A 261 -3.13 9.70 22.99
N TYR A 262 -3.01 10.77 22.21
CA TYR A 262 -3.83 11.98 22.33
C TYR A 262 -4.47 12.34 20.99
N ASN A 263 -5.67 11.82 20.76
CA ASN A 263 -6.39 11.93 19.48
C ASN A 263 -6.60 13.37 18.98
N ASN A 264 -6.72 14.35 19.89
CA ASN A 264 -6.88 15.76 19.54
C ASN A 264 -5.63 16.34 18.85
N LEU A 265 -4.45 15.76 19.07
CA LEU A 265 -3.23 16.12 18.33
C LEU A 265 -3.29 15.67 16.86
N GLY A 266 -4.24 14.81 16.49
CA GLY A 266 -4.48 14.37 15.12
C GLY A 266 -4.84 15.51 14.16
N ASP A 267 -5.36 16.64 14.66
CA ASP A 267 -5.68 17.81 13.83
C ASP A 267 -4.44 18.39 13.16
N TYR A 268 -3.29 18.38 13.83
CA TYR A 268 -2.01 18.80 13.25
C TYR A 268 -1.56 17.86 12.13
N VAL A 269 -1.75 16.55 12.30
CA VAL A 269 -1.46 15.55 11.27
C VAL A 269 -2.35 15.76 10.05
N LEU A 270 -3.65 16.01 10.27
CA LEU A 270 -4.60 16.28 9.20
C LEU A 270 -4.22 17.54 8.40
N GLN A 271 -3.80 18.61 9.08
CA GLN A 271 -3.33 19.82 8.42
C GLN A 271 -2.11 19.57 7.53
N VAL A 272 -1.12 18.84 8.04
CA VAL A 272 0.07 18.46 7.26
C VAL A 272 -0.30 17.57 6.06
N ALA A 273 -1.17 16.58 6.27
CA ALA A 273 -1.61 15.69 5.20
C ALA A 273 -2.33 16.45 4.08
N LYS A 274 -3.28 17.34 4.43
CA LYS A 274 -3.98 18.22 3.48
C LYS A 274 -3.00 19.09 2.70
N LYS A 275 -2.07 19.76 3.40
CA LYS A 275 -1.08 20.62 2.75
C LYS A 275 -0.18 19.85 1.77
N ARG A 276 0.17 18.60 2.09
CA ARG A 276 0.95 17.76 1.19
C ARG A 276 0.15 17.34 -0.03
N LEU A 277 -1.12 16.94 0.14
CA LEU A 277 -2.02 16.66 -0.97
C LEU A 277 -2.19 17.88 -1.89
N ASP A 278 -2.36 19.08 -1.32
CA ASP A 278 -2.48 20.33 -2.07
C ASP A 278 -1.23 20.63 -2.92
N ASN A 279 -0.08 20.09 -2.54
CA ASN A 279 1.20 20.28 -3.21
C ASN A 279 1.54 19.11 -4.16
N MET A 280 0.73 18.05 -4.22
CA MET A 280 0.93 16.96 -5.18
C MET A 280 0.55 17.40 -6.59
N LEU A 281 1.24 16.86 -7.59
CA LEU A 281 0.94 17.08 -9.01
C LEU A 281 -0.47 16.58 -9.36
N TYR A 282 -0.89 15.48 -8.73
CA TYR A 282 -2.19 14.86 -8.95
C TYR A 282 -2.63 14.02 -7.76
N VAL A 283 -3.92 14.11 -7.43
CA VAL A 283 -4.60 13.27 -6.45
C VAL A 283 -5.88 12.74 -7.08
N GLY A 284 -5.94 11.42 -7.31
CA GLY A 284 -7.14 10.76 -7.83
C GLY A 284 -8.01 10.16 -6.73
N LEU A 285 -9.25 9.82 -7.08
CA LEU A 285 -10.20 9.12 -6.21
C LEU A 285 -10.57 7.77 -6.81
N THR A 286 -10.72 6.76 -5.96
CA THR A 286 -11.11 5.41 -6.40
C THR A 286 -12.58 5.35 -6.77
N GLU A 287 -13.42 6.11 -6.06
CA GLU A 287 -14.86 6.20 -6.25
C GLU A 287 -15.21 6.80 -7.62
N ASP A 288 -14.47 7.82 -8.04
CA ASP A 288 -14.61 8.50 -9.33
C ASP A 288 -13.56 7.98 -10.32
N HIS A 289 -13.53 6.66 -10.50
CA HIS A 289 -12.42 5.96 -11.16
C HIS A 289 -12.15 6.48 -12.58
N ARG A 290 -13.21 6.61 -13.40
CA ARG A 290 -13.10 6.97 -14.81
C ARG A 290 -12.66 8.41 -14.97
N GLU A 291 -13.28 9.33 -14.24
CA GLU A 291 -12.96 10.75 -14.20
C GLU A 291 -11.53 10.96 -13.72
N SER A 292 -11.13 10.26 -12.64
CA SER A 292 -9.76 10.27 -12.13
C SER A 292 -8.77 9.73 -13.18
N ALA A 293 -9.09 8.64 -13.86
CA ALA A 293 -8.22 8.08 -14.89
C ALA A 293 -8.04 9.06 -16.07
N THR A 294 -9.14 9.66 -16.55
CA THR A 294 -9.11 10.69 -17.59
C THR A 294 -8.30 11.92 -17.16
N MET A 295 -8.49 12.40 -15.93
CA MET A 295 -7.73 13.54 -15.42
C MET A 295 -6.24 13.19 -15.27
N PHE A 296 -5.91 11.99 -14.81
CA PHE A 296 -4.52 11.53 -14.75
C PHE A 296 -3.86 11.52 -16.13
N ALA A 297 -4.54 11.00 -17.16
CA ALA A 297 -4.01 10.97 -18.52
C ALA A 297 -3.76 12.38 -19.08
N ASN A 298 -4.67 13.33 -18.82
CA ASN A 298 -4.55 14.72 -19.28
C ASN A 298 -3.53 15.54 -18.46
N VAL A 299 -3.41 15.32 -17.16
CA VAL A 299 -2.50 16.12 -16.30
C VAL A 299 -1.11 15.50 -16.25
N VAL A 300 -1.01 14.22 -15.90
CA VAL A 300 0.27 13.52 -15.72
C VAL A 300 0.72 12.91 -17.04
N GLY A 301 -0.15 12.13 -17.68
CA GLY A 301 0.17 11.42 -18.92
C GLY A 301 0.68 12.35 -20.03
N GLN A 302 -0.05 13.44 -20.30
CA GLN A 302 0.33 14.43 -21.30
C GLN A 302 1.73 15.02 -21.07
N GLN A 303 2.05 15.36 -19.81
CA GLN A 303 3.35 15.94 -19.46
C GLN A 303 4.48 14.92 -19.60
N VAL A 304 4.26 13.67 -19.17
CA VAL A 304 5.25 12.60 -19.34
C VAL A 304 5.55 12.36 -20.83
N ILE A 305 4.50 12.24 -21.65
CA ILE A 305 4.61 12.07 -23.10
C ILE A 305 5.44 13.22 -23.71
N SER A 306 5.09 14.47 -23.38
CA SER A 306 5.80 15.65 -23.88
C SER A 306 7.28 15.66 -23.49
N GLN A 307 7.61 15.34 -22.24
CA GLN A 307 9.01 15.29 -21.79
C GLN A 307 9.82 14.17 -22.46
N LEU A 308 9.21 13.00 -22.72
CA LEU A 308 9.89 11.88 -23.38
C LEU A 308 10.13 12.12 -24.86
N VAL A 309 9.15 12.68 -25.58
CA VAL A 309 9.31 13.08 -26.99
C VAL A 309 10.46 14.08 -27.14
N ASN A 310 10.52 15.08 -26.26
CA ASN A 310 11.61 16.06 -26.26
C ASN A 310 12.97 15.41 -25.95
N SER A 311 13.01 14.45 -25.02
CA SER A 311 14.24 13.71 -24.67
C SER A 311 14.75 12.85 -25.83
N ASN A 312 13.85 12.17 -26.55
CA ASN A 312 14.19 11.33 -27.71
C ASN A 312 14.57 12.16 -28.94
N ALA A 313 13.98 13.34 -29.12
CA ALA A 313 14.39 14.29 -30.15
C ALA A 313 15.84 14.79 -29.93
N ILE A 314 16.24 14.97 -28.67
CA ILE A 314 17.62 15.32 -28.29
C ILE A 314 18.56 14.10 -28.44
N GLY A 315 18.10 12.90 -28.07
CA GLY A 315 18.87 11.65 -28.17
C GLY A 315 19.15 11.19 -29.61
N LYS A 316 18.27 11.49 -30.58
CA LYS A 316 18.53 11.23 -32.02
C LYS A 316 19.69 12.07 -32.60
N GLY A 317 20.19 13.06 -31.86
CA GLY A 317 21.43 13.79 -32.18
C GLY A 317 22.72 13.14 -31.65
N ALA A 318 22.63 12.07 -30.86
CA ALA A 318 23.77 11.39 -30.27
C ALA A 318 23.63 9.87 -30.41
N ASN A 319 24.27 9.28 -31.43
CA ASN A 319 24.45 7.83 -31.55
C ASN A 319 25.07 7.25 -30.28
N VAL A 320 24.58 6.08 -29.82
CA VAL A 320 25.39 4.88 -29.47
C VAL A 320 24.50 3.72 -28.97
N ASN A 321 24.60 2.61 -29.71
CA ASN A 321 24.54 1.18 -29.39
C ASN A 321 23.68 0.68 -28.21
N ASN A 322 22.55 0.06 -28.57
CA ASN A 322 21.71 -0.76 -27.71
C ASN A 322 22.36 -2.12 -27.43
N SER A 323 22.47 -2.47 -26.14
CA SER A 323 22.53 -3.85 -25.68
C SER A 323 21.43 -4.00 -24.63
N GLU A 324 20.29 -4.54 -25.06
CA GLU A 324 19.15 -4.83 -24.21
C GLU A 324 19.21 -6.30 -23.77
N GLN A 325 19.12 -6.52 -22.45
CA GLN A 325 18.89 -7.84 -21.89
C GLN A 325 17.53 -7.83 -21.22
N GLY A 326 16.52 -8.31 -21.96
CA GLY A 326 15.14 -8.41 -21.50
C GLY A 326 15.02 -9.33 -20.29
N THR A 327 14.35 -8.86 -19.24
CA THR A 327 13.88 -9.70 -18.14
C THR A 327 12.37 -9.86 -18.25
N SER A 328 11.97 -11.07 -18.67
CA SER A 328 10.59 -11.55 -18.67
C SER A 328 10.04 -11.57 -17.25
N PHE A 329 8.83 -11.01 -17.06
CA PHE A 329 8.07 -11.13 -15.82
C PHE A 329 6.93 -12.13 -16.02
N SER A 330 7.00 -13.27 -15.34
CA SER A 330 5.87 -14.15 -15.09
C SER A 330 5.26 -13.81 -13.74
N ASP A 331 3.97 -13.47 -13.71
CA ASP A 331 3.18 -13.24 -12.49
C ASP A 331 2.57 -14.56 -11.96
N SER A 332 3.30 -15.67 -12.14
CA SER A 332 2.96 -17.02 -11.70
C SER A 332 3.81 -17.42 -10.49
N GLU A 333 3.65 -16.74 -9.36
CA GLU A 333 4.35 -17.13 -8.13
C GLU A 333 3.38 -17.61 -7.06
N LEU A 334 2.84 -18.81 -7.32
CA LEU A 334 2.57 -19.90 -6.36
C LEU A 334 2.01 -21.18 -7.03
N ASP A 335 2.01 -21.29 -8.36
CA ASP A 335 1.38 -22.40 -9.08
C ASP A 335 2.37 -23.11 -10.01
N GLN A 336 3.34 -23.84 -9.47
CA GLN A 336 3.89 -25.03 -10.14
C GLN A 336 4.36 -26.03 -9.07
N ASN A 337 3.48 -26.98 -8.73
CA ASN A 337 3.75 -28.42 -8.65
C ASN A 337 2.77 -29.13 -7.70
N THR A 338 1.79 -29.81 -8.27
CA THR A 338 1.40 -31.19 -7.93
C THR A 338 0.43 -31.72 -9.00
N ASN A 339 0.84 -32.80 -9.69
CA ASN A 339 0.13 -33.52 -10.77
C ASN A 339 -1.31 -33.91 -10.34
N SER A 340 -2.33 -34.03 -11.20
CA SER A 340 -2.40 -34.79 -12.46
C SER A 340 -3.65 -34.42 -13.32
N ASP A 341 -3.48 -34.54 -14.64
CA ASP A 341 -4.47 -34.84 -15.69
C ASP A 341 -5.76 -34.02 -15.83
N GLU A 342 -5.71 -32.99 -16.69
CA GLU A 342 -6.64 -32.91 -17.83
C GLU A 342 -6.11 -31.94 -18.90
N LYS A 343 -6.10 -32.41 -20.14
CA LYS A 343 -5.59 -31.76 -21.34
C LYS A 343 -6.58 -30.68 -21.78
N GLY A 344 -6.22 -29.41 -21.66
CA GLY A 344 -6.98 -28.29 -22.19
C GLY A 344 -6.06 -27.19 -22.69
N ASN A 345 -5.85 -27.13 -24.00
CA ASN A 345 -5.16 -26.05 -24.68
C ASN A 345 -5.90 -24.71 -24.43
N GLU A 346 -5.35 -23.83 -23.61
CA GLU A 346 -5.63 -22.40 -23.68
C GLU A 346 -4.33 -21.66 -23.99
N THR A 347 -4.18 -21.31 -25.26
CA THR A 347 -3.15 -20.44 -25.81
C THR A 347 -3.19 -19.10 -25.08
N THR A 348 -2.22 -18.85 -24.19
CA THR A 348 -1.95 -17.52 -23.66
C THR A 348 -1.40 -16.65 -24.79
N SER A 349 -2.21 -15.75 -25.35
CA SER A 349 -1.69 -14.67 -26.19
C SER A 349 -0.87 -13.73 -25.31
N SER A 350 0.45 -13.88 -25.35
CA SER A 350 1.38 -12.87 -24.87
C SER A 350 1.30 -11.67 -25.82
N ASP A 351 0.35 -10.77 -25.58
CA ASP A 351 0.45 -9.42 -26.14
C ASP A 351 1.45 -8.61 -25.28
N ASP A 352 2.72 -9.01 -25.35
CA ASP A 352 3.86 -8.13 -25.13
C ASP A 352 4.02 -7.24 -26.38
N ASN A 353 2.94 -6.56 -26.78
CA ASN A 353 3.06 -5.40 -27.64
C ASN A 353 3.61 -4.29 -26.75
N GLU A 354 4.95 -4.22 -26.69
CA GLU A 354 5.69 -3.07 -26.23
C GLU A 354 5.21 -1.88 -27.08
N VAL A 355 4.24 -1.14 -26.54
CA VAL A 355 3.65 0.00 -27.24
C VAL A 355 4.79 0.98 -27.45
N ASN A 356 5.18 1.15 -28.71
CA ASN A 356 6.27 2.01 -29.11
C ASN A 356 6.02 3.41 -28.53
N GLN A 357 6.77 3.78 -27.49
CA GLN A 357 6.54 4.98 -26.66
C GLN A 357 6.60 6.26 -27.50
N ASP A 358 7.34 6.22 -28.61
CA ASP A 358 7.56 7.33 -29.54
C ASP A 358 6.28 7.88 -30.18
N ASN A 359 5.17 7.10 -30.21
CA ASN A 359 3.88 7.52 -30.79
C ASN A 359 2.72 7.56 -29.76
N MET A 360 3.03 7.69 -28.47
CA MET A 360 2.00 7.76 -27.43
C MET A 360 1.28 9.12 -27.45
N THR A 361 -0.05 9.12 -27.48
CA THR A 361 -0.91 10.30 -27.28
C THR A 361 -1.81 10.09 -26.06
N VAL A 362 -2.44 11.15 -25.55
CA VAL A 362 -3.37 11.05 -24.40
C VAL A 362 -4.57 10.15 -24.74
N GLU A 363 -5.11 10.27 -25.95
CA GLU A 363 -6.21 9.43 -26.43
C GLU A 363 -5.80 7.95 -26.46
N LYS A 364 -4.67 7.64 -27.10
CA LYS A 364 -4.15 6.26 -27.17
C LYS A 364 -3.80 5.69 -25.79
N LEU A 365 -3.34 6.53 -24.87
CA LEU A 365 -3.07 6.15 -23.49
C LEU A 365 -4.36 5.73 -22.76
N MET A 366 -5.44 6.48 -22.96
CA MET A 366 -6.77 6.15 -22.42
C MET A 366 -7.33 4.87 -23.05
N ASP A 367 -7.22 4.69 -24.36
CA ASP A 367 -7.67 3.45 -25.02
C ASP A 367 -6.91 2.22 -24.49
N THR A 368 -5.59 2.35 -24.34
CA THR A 368 -4.73 1.29 -23.77
C THR A 368 -5.11 0.99 -22.32
N TYR A 369 -5.49 2.04 -21.57
CA TYR A 369 -5.93 1.90 -20.19
C TYR A 369 -7.22 1.09 -20.09
N GLU A 370 -8.26 1.44 -20.86
CA GLU A 370 -9.56 0.74 -20.83
C GLU A 370 -9.42 -0.76 -21.17
N VAL A 371 -8.58 -1.10 -22.15
CA VAL A 371 -8.27 -2.49 -22.46
C VAL A 371 -7.55 -3.17 -21.28
N CYS A 372 -6.53 -2.50 -20.72
CA CYS A 372 -5.75 -3.03 -19.60
C CYS A 372 -6.59 -3.30 -18.34
N ILE A 373 -7.49 -2.39 -17.96
CA ILE A 373 -8.30 -2.56 -16.74
C ILE A 373 -9.21 -3.79 -16.84
N SER A 374 -9.75 -4.06 -18.03
CA SER A 374 -10.65 -5.20 -18.24
C SER A 374 -9.94 -6.54 -18.01
N GLY A 375 -8.74 -6.70 -18.56
CA GLY A 375 -7.89 -7.88 -18.36
C GLY A 375 -7.43 -8.03 -16.90
N LEU A 376 -7.07 -6.91 -16.27
CA LEU A 376 -6.65 -6.89 -14.88
C LEU A 376 -7.78 -7.32 -13.93
N ARG A 377 -9.00 -6.79 -14.13
CA ARG A 377 -10.21 -7.15 -13.36
C ARG A 377 -10.54 -8.64 -13.50
N LYS A 378 -10.46 -9.20 -14.71
CA LYS A 378 -10.68 -10.64 -14.95
C LYS A 378 -9.68 -11.50 -14.19
N THR A 379 -8.40 -11.10 -14.20
CA THR A 379 -7.32 -11.83 -13.51
C THR A 379 -7.47 -11.78 -11.99
N GLN A 380 -7.78 -10.59 -11.45
CA GLN A 380 -8.01 -10.39 -10.01
C GLN A 380 -9.22 -11.20 -9.53
N THR A 381 -10.32 -11.21 -10.29
CA THR A 381 -11.53 -11.98 -9.96
C THR A 381 -11.23 -13.47 -9.89
N ARG A 382 -10.51 -14.03 -10.88
CA ARG A 382 -10.09 -15.44 -10.87
C ARG A 382 -9.23 -15.79 -9.63
N ARG A 383 -8.24 -14.94 -9.31
CA ARG A 383 -7.37 -15.12 -8.13
C ARG A 383 -8.15 -15.05 -6.82
N ARG A 384 -9.11 -14.13 -6.71
CA ARG A 384 -10.02 -14.00 -5.56
C ARG A 384 -10.84 -15.26 -5.36
N ILE A 385 -11.53 -15.74 -6.41
CA ILE A 385 -12.34 -16.96 -6.37
C ILE A 385 -11.51 -18.16 -5.91
N ALA A 386 -10.32 -18.35 -6.48
CA ALA A 386 -9.43 -19.45 -6.10
C ALA A 386 -8.98 -19.39 -4.63
N SER A 387 -8.73 -18.18 -4.12
CA SER A 387 -8.33 -17.97 -2.72
C SER A 387 -9.50 -18.23 -1.76
N LEU A 388 -10.68 -17.69 -2.06
CA LEU A 388 -11.88 -17.82 -1.21
C LEU A 388 -12.41 -19.27 -1.15
N LYS A 389 -12.20 -20.08 -2.20
CA LYS A 389 -12.56 -21.51 -2.18
C LYS A 389 -11.97 -22.26 -0.98
N ARG A 390 -10.80 -21.85 -0.47
CA ARG A 390 -10.13 -22.48 0.69
C ARG A 390 -10.72 -22.10 2.05
N ILE A 391 -11.54 -21.06 2.08
CA ILE A 391 -12.23 -20.56 3.27
C ILE A 391 -13.75 -20.53 3.08
N SER A 392 -14.28 -21.34 2.16
CA SER A 392 -15.73 -21.53 2.01
C SER A 392 -16.35 -21.93 3.36
N PRO A 393 -17.52 -21.37 3.75
CA PRO A 393 -18.44 -20.54 2.96
C PRO A 393 -18.14 -19.02 2.93
N ALA A 394 -17.03 -18.53 3.49
CA ALA A 394 -16.73 -17.10 3.50
C ALA A 394 -16.59 -16.53 2.07
N ASN A 395 -17.45 -15.58 1.74
CA ASN A 395 -17.47 -14.92 0.44
C ASN A 395 -17.79 -13.43 0.58
N PHE A 396 -16.78 -12.59 0.36
CA PHE A 396 -16.94 -11.14 0.34
C PHE A 396 -17.44 -10.75 -1.06
N THR A 397 -18.72 -10.45 -1.22
CA THR A 397 -19.36 -10.21 -2.53
C THR A 397 -19.49 -8.75 -2.90
N LYS A 398 -18.73 -7.82 -2.30
CA LYS A 398 -18.67 -6.47 -2.86
C LYS A 398 -18.08 -6.57 -4.26
N GLU A 399 -18.95 -6.41 -5.26
CA GLU A 399 -18.57 -6.21 -6.65
C GLU A 399 -17.48 -5.13 -6.66
N VAL A 400 -16.42 -5.42 -7.41
CA VAL A 400 -15.26 -4.55 -7.49
C VAL A 400 -15.70 -3.24 -8.14
N SER A 401 -15.98 -2.22 -7.33
CA SER A 401 -16.12 -0.82 -7.75
C SER A 401 -14.84 -0.37 -8.44
#